data_AF-A0A7W0FVM1-F1
#
_entry.id   AF-A0A7W0FVM1-F1
#
_cell.length_a   1.000
_cell.length_b   1.000
_cell.length_c   1.000
_cell.angle_alpha   90.00
_cell.angle_beta   90.00
_cell.angle_gamma   90.00
#
_symmetry.space_group_name_H-M   'P 1'
#
loop_
_entity.id
_entity.type
_entity.pdbx_description
1 polymer ?
#
loop_
_entity_poly.entity_id
_entity_poly.type
_entity_poly.pdbx_seq_one_letter_code
_entity_poly.pdbx_strand_id
1 'polypeptide(L)'
;MNSSNNQTIDQLTVRYTKLNEKRIRAESDLKHAEDQLLKLKSDARTMWGTDDIHELDEKLQEMRKSNEKKLTDYQKHLDEIETKLKKIDEEEIAAEDKA
;
A
#
# COMPACT_ATOMS: atom_id res chain seq x y z
N MET A 1 25.49 -44.60 32.51
CA MET A 1 25.95 -43.31 33.04
C MET A 1 24.75 -42.36 33.04
N ASN A 2 23.94 -42.37 34.10
CA ASN A 2 22.89 -41.37 34.28
C ASN A 2 23.43 -40.28 35.19
N SER A 3 24.11 -39.31 34.58
CA SER A 3 24.50 -38.10 35.29
C SER A 3 23.25 -37.27 35.49
N SER A 4 22.61 -37.41 36.65
CA SER A 4 21.57 -36.50 37.12
C SER A 4 22.18 -35.09 37.24
N ASN A 5 22.03 -34.31 36.16
CA ASN A 5 22.35 -32.89 36.09
C ASN A 5 21.38 -32.11 37.00
N ASN A 6 21.55 -32.26 38.31
CA ASN A 6 20.74 -31.55 39.29
C ASN A 6 21.24 -30.11 39.36
N GLN A 7 20.52 -29.21 38.71
CA GLN A 7 20.81 -27.78 38.76
C GLN A 7 20.59 -27.29 40.20
N THR A 8 21.46 -26.40 40.68
CA THR A 8 21.26 -25.77 42.00
C THR A 8 20.05 -24.84 41.97
N ILE A 9 19.47 -24.55 43.14
CA ILE A 9 18.33 -23.64 43.27
C ILE A 9 18.65 -22.26 42.65
N ASP A 10 19.89 -21.79 42.83
CA ASP A 10 20.34 -20.52 42.23
C ASP A 10 20.36 -20.58 40.69
N GLN A 11 20.85 -21.68 40.12
CA GLN A 11 20.85 -21.89 38.67
C GLN A 11 19.44 -21.97 38.10
N LEU A 12 18.52 -22.64 38.81
CA LEU A 12 17.10 -22.70 38.44
C LEU A 12 16.44 -21.33 38.52
N THR A 13 16.76 -20.53 39.54
CA THR A 13 16.24 -19.17 39.73
C THR A 13 16.70 -18.25 38.61
N VAL A 14 18.00 -18.24 38.28
CA VAL A 14 18.54 -17.45 37.16
C VAL A 14 17.91 -17.86 35.83
N ARG A 15 17.74 -19.17 35.62
CA ARG A 15 17.10 -19.69 34.39
C ARG A 15 15.63 -19.27 34.31
N TYR A 16 14.90 -19.32 35.41
CA TYR A 16 13.52 -18.86 35.49
C TYR A 16 13.41 -17.38 35.17
N THR A 17 14.23 -16.52 35.80
CA THR A 17 14.21 -15.08 35.55
C THR A 17 14.45 -14.77 34.07
N LYS A 18 15.47 -15.41 33.46
CA LYS A 18 15.75 -15.24 32.03
C LYS A 18 14.60 -15.70 31.13
N LEU A 19 13.94 -16.79 31.48
CA LEU A 19 12.77 -17.28 30.72
C LEU A 19 11.57 -16.35 30.89
N ASN A 20 11.33 -15.84 32.10
CA ASN A 20 10.25 -14.91 32.37
C ASN A 20 10.45 -13.58 31.64
N GLU A 21 11.67 -13.04 31.60
CA GLU A 21 12.00 -11.85 30.80
C GLU A 21 11.76 -12.08 29.30
N LYS A 22 12.13 -13.25 28.78
CA LYS A 22 11.86 -13.62 27.39
C LYS A 22 10.36 -13.71 27.11
N ARG A 23 9.59 -14.31 28.02
CA ARG A 23 8.13 -14.39 27.92
C ARG A 23 7.51 -13.00 27.87
N ILE A 24 7.88 -12.12 28.79
CA ILE A 24 7.37 -10.74 28.84
C ILE A 24 7.67 -9.98 27.54
N ARG A 25 8.90 -10.12 27.00
CA ARG A 25 9.23 -9.51 25.69
C ARG A 25 8.37 -10.06 24.56
N ALA A 26 8.24 -11.38 24.46
CA ALA A 26 7.44 -12.00 23.41
C ALA A 26 5.96 -11.61 23.50
N GLU A 27 5.40 -11.49 24.71
CA GLU A 27 4.03 -11.01 24.94
C GLU A 27 3.86 -9.55 24.52
N SER A 28 4.84 -8.71 24.82
CA SER A 28 4.85 -7.30 24.40
C SER A 28 4.93 -7.17 22.88
N ASP A 29 5.80 -7.96 22.23
CA ASP A 29 5.97 -7.94 20.78
C ASP A 29 4.70 -8.45 20.07
N LEU A 30 4.08 -9.51 20.59
CA LEU A 30 2.83 -10.05 20.08
C LEU A 30 1.72 -9.00 20.15
N LYS A 31 1.53 -8.37 21.32
CA LYS A 31 0.53 -7.31 21.50
C LYS A 31 0.76 -6.16 20.53
N HIS A 32 2.01 -5.75 20.34
CA HIS A 32 2.34 -4.68 19.40
C HIS A 32 1.98 -5.06 17.95
N ALA A 33 2.29 -6.29 17.53
CA ALA A 33 1.96 -6.77 16.19
C ALA A 33 0.44 -6.88 15.98
N GLU A 34 -0.31 -7.33 16.98
CA GLU A 34 -1.78 -7.38 16.95
C GLU A 34 -2.40 -5.99 16.82
N ASP A 35 -1.91 -5.02 17.60
CA ASP A 35 -2.37 -3.62 17.54
C ASP A 35 -2.09 -3.00 16.15
N GLN A 36 -0.91 -3.25 15.57
CA GLN A 36 -0.57 -2.80 14.21
C GLN A 36 -1.46 -3.45 13.15
N LEU A 37 -1.74 -4.75 13.29
CA LEU A 37 -2.62 -5.47 12.36
C LEU A 37 -4.04 -4.91 12.42
N LEU A 38 -4.58 -4.67 13.62
CA LEU A 38 -5.90 -4.07 13.80
C LEU A 38 -5.98 -2.69 13.18
N LYS A 39 -4.94 -1.87 13.38
CA LYS A 39 -4.86 -0.54 12.77
C LYS A 39 -4.85 -0.62 11.24
N LEU A 40 -3.99 -1.46 10.66
CA LEU A 40 -3.92 -1.65 9.21
C LEU A 40 -5.25 -2.12 8.61
N LYS A 41 -5.95 -3.04 9.28
CA LYS A 41 -7.28 -3.50 8.84
C LYS A 41 -8.32 -2.38 8.93
N SER A 42 -8.30 -1.60 10.00
CA SER A 42 -9.18 -0.43 10.14
C SER A 42 -8.92 0.59 9.03
N ASP A 43 -7.65 0.94 8.80
CA ASP A 43 -7.23 1.89 7.78
C ASP A 43 -7.64 1.40 6.37
N ALA A 44 -7.48 0.11 6.09
CA ALA A 44 -7.93 -0.51 4.84
C ALA A 44 -9.46 -0.43 4.66
N ARG A 45 -10.23 -0.75 5.70
CA ARG A 45 -11.69 -0.62 5.68
C ARG A 45 -12.15 0.82 5.51
N THR A 46 -11.50 1.78 6.15
CA THR A 46 -11.84 3.21 6.03
C THR A 46 -11.53 3.74 4.64
N MET A 47 -10.38 3.41 4.06
CA MET A 47 -9.97 3.93 2.75
C MET A 47 -10.65 3.23 1.58
N TRP A 48 -10.85 1.92 1.67
CA TRP A 48 -11.24 1.08 0.53
C TRP A 48 -12.56 0.32 0.74
N GLY A 49 -13.13 0.39 1.95
CA GLY A 49 -14.35 -0.33 2.33
C GLY A 49 -14.13 -1.79 2.75
N THR A 50 -12.90 -2.31 2.63
CA THR A 50 -12.56 -3.72 2.88
C THR A 50 -11.13 -3.90 3.40
N ASP A 51 -10.89 -4.93 4.22
CA ASP A 51 -9.55 -5.39 4.61
C ASP A 51 -9.16 -6.72 3.93
N ASP A 52 -9.96 -7.20 2.96
CA ASP A 52 -9.61 -8.36 2.16
C ASP A 52 -8.60 -7.97 1.06
N ILE A 53 -7.44 -8.65 1.07
CA ILE A 53 -6.37 -8.39 0.11
C ILE A 53 -6.75 -8.67 -1.34
N HIS A 54 -7.65 -9.64 -1.58
CA HIS A 54 -8.14 -9.94 -2.92
C HIS A 54 -9.07 -8.85 -3.42
N GLU A 55 -9.99 -8.37 -2.58
CA GLU A 55 -10.88 -7.27 -2.95
C GLU A 55 -10.12 -5.95 -3.16
N LEU A 56 -9.06 -5.71 -2.40
CA LEU A 56 -8.16 -4.57 -2.60
C LEU A 56 -7.42 -4.64 -3.95
N ASP A 57 -6.96 -5.83 -4.36
CA ASP A 57 -6.30 -6.01 -5.66
C ASP A 57 -7.29 -5.81 -6.82
N GLU A 58 -8.52 -6.33 -6.71
CA GLU A 58 -9.57 -6.10 -7.71
C GLU A 58 -9.87 -4.61 -7.87
N LYS A 59 -10.06 -3.88 -6.77
CA LYS A 59 -10.25 -2.42 -6.79
C LYS A 59 -9.06 -1.70 -7.43
N LEU A 60 -7.84 -2.16 -7.17
CA LEU A 60 -6.63 -1.58 -7.79
C LEU A 60 -6.62 -1.79 -9.30
N GLN A 61 -6.99 -2.98 -9.79
CA GLN A 61 -7.08 -3.26 -11.22
C GLN A 61 -8.17 -2.42 -11.89
N GLU A 62 -9.34 -2.27 -11.26
CA GLU A 62 -10.41 -1.41 -11.74
C GLU A 62 -9.96 0.06 -11.84
N MET A 63 -9.27 0.58 -10.81
CA MET A 63 -8.73 1.93 -10.83
C MET A 63 -7.69 2.13 -11.94
N ARG A 64 -6.80 1.15 -12.15
CA ARG A 64 -5.81 1.20 -13.24
C ARG A 64 -6.49 1.27 -14.60
N LYS A 65 -7.46 0.38 -14.86
CA LYS A 65 -8.22 0.36 -16.11
C LYS A 65 -9.01 1.65 -16.34
N SER A 66 -9.61 2.19 -15.28
CA SER A 66 -10.31 3.48 -15.33
C SER A 66 -9.36 4.63 -15.66
N ASN A 67 -8.15 4.63 -15.07
CA ASN A 67 -7.13 5.64 -15.35
C ASN A 67 -6.59 5.53 -16.77
N GLU A 68 -6.33 4.32 -17.28
CA GLU A 68 -5.92 4.12 -18.67
C GLU A 68 -6.95 4.64 -19.66
N LYS A 69 -8.24 4.40 -19.38
CA LYS A 69 -9.33 4.96 -20.18
C LYS A 69 -9.32 6.48 -20.15
N LYS A 70 -9.24 7.08 -18.95
CA LYS A 70 -9.17 8.54 -18.78
C LYS A 70 -7.96 9.15 -19.50
N LEU A 71 -6.80 8.50 -19.44
CA LEU A 71 -5.59 8.94 -20.15
C LEU A 71 -5.80 8.91 -21.66
N THR A 72 -6.42 7.86 -22.18
CA THR A 72 -6.73 7.75 -23.62
C THR A 72 -7.71 8.82 -24.07
N ASP A 73 -8.78 9.04 -23.31
CA ASP A 73 -9.79 10.07 -23.59
C ASP A 73 -9.16 11.48 -23.52
N TYR A 74 -8.27 11.70 -22.55
CA TYR A 74 -7.55 12.96 -22.40
C TYR A 74 -6.59 13.23 -23.56
N GLN A 75 -5.82 12.21 -23.98
CA GLN A 75 -4.95 12.32 -25.16
C GLN A 75 -5.75 12.69 -26.41
N LYS A 76 -6.89 12.02 -26.63
CA LYS A 76 -7.76 12.32 -27.76
C LYS A 76 -8.24 13.78 -27.74
N HIS A 77 -8.63 14.29 -26.57
CA HIS A 77 -9.02 15.70 -26.46
C HIS A 77 -7.87 16.66 -26.78
N LEU A 78 -6.64 16.34 -26.37
CA LEU A 78 -5.47 17.15 -26.72
C LEU A 78 -5.23 17.13 -28.23
N ASP A 79 -5.24 15.97 -28.87
CA ASP A 79 -5.02 15.84 -30.32
C ASP A 79 -6.09 16.62 -31.11
N GLU A 80 -7.34 16.59 -30.65
CA GLU A 80 -8.44 17.38 -31.25
C GLU A 80 -8.23 18.89 -31.09
N ILE A 81 -7.76 19.33 -29.92
CA ILE A 81 -7.46 20.75 -29.65
C ILE A 81 -6.29 21.19 -30.53
N GLU A 82 -5.20 20.43 -30.57
CA GLU A 82 -4.03 20.71 -31.41
C GLU A 82 -4.41 20.81 -32.89
N THR A 83 -5.24 19.88 -33.37
CA THR A 83 -5.74 19.90 -34.75
C THR A 83 -6.57 21.16 -35.03
N LYS A 84 -7.43 21.58 -34.09
CA LYS A 84 -8.25 22.79 -34.24
C LYS A 84 -7.39 24.05 -34.23
N LEU A 85 -6.42 24.14 -33.31
CA LEU A 85 -5.49 25.27 -33.24
C LEU A 85 -4.68 25.39 -34.52
N LYS A 86 -4.12 24.28 -35.01
CA LYS A 86 -3.36 24.27 -36.27
C LYS A 86 -4.19 24.76 -37.46
N LYS A 87 -5.48 24.39 -37.54
CA LYS A 87 -6.38 24.88 -38.58
C LYS A 87 -6.61 26.38 -38.48
N ILE A 88 -6.79 26.90 -37.26
CA ILE A 88 -6.95 28.34 -37.02
C ILE A 88 -5.68 29.08 -37.46
N ASP A 89 -4.50 28.59 -37.08
CA ASP A 89 -3.21 29.18 -37.47
C ASP A 89 -3.04 29.16 -39.01
N GLU A 90 -3.39 28.05 -39.66
CA GLU A 90 -3.34 27.92 -41.13
C GLU A 90 -4.34 28.87 -41.83
N GLU A 91 -5.53 29.06 -41.26
CA GLU A 91 -6.56 30.00 -41.75
C GLU A 91 -6.11 31.46 -41.58
N GLU A 92 -5.45 31.81 -40.47
CA GLU A 92 -4.90 33.13 -40.19
C GLU A 92 -3.78 33.49 -41.18
N ILE A 93 -2.82 32.58 -41.37
CA ILE A 93 -1.73 32.76 -42.35
C ILE A 93 -2.28 32.92 -43.77
N ALA A 94 -3.27 32.10 -44.15
CA ALA A 94 -3.89 32.17 -45.48
C ALA A 94 -4.75 33.43 -45.69
N ALA A 95 -5.21 34.07 -44.62
CA ALA A 95 -5.92 35.34 -44.67
C ALA A 95 -4.95 36.53 -44.80
N GLU A 96 -3.79 36.48 -44.15
CA GLU A 96 -2.72 37.48 -44.28
C GLU A 96 -2.09 37.47 -45.68
N ASP A 97 -1.87 36.30 -46.29
CA ASP A 97 -1.32 36.18 -47.65
C ASP A 97 -2.27 36.69 -48.76
N LYS A 98 -3.55 36.91 -48.46
CA LYS A 98 -4.58 37.39 -49.40
C LYS A 98 -4.93 38.88 -49.25
N ALA A 99 -4.40 39.55 -48.22
CA ALA A 99 -4.62 40.98 -47.93
C ALA A 99 -3.51 41.84 -48.54
#